data_AF-A0AAD7ENZ0-F1
#
_entry.id   AF-A0AAD7ENZ0-F1
#
_cell.length_a   1.000
_cell.length_b   1.000
_cell.length_c   1.000
_cell.angle_alpha   90.00
_cell.angle_beta   90.00
_cell.angle_gamma   90.00
#
_symmetry.space_group_name_H-M   'P 1'
#
loop_
_entity.id
_entity.type
_entity.pdbx_description
1 polymer ?
#
loop_
_entity_poly.entity_id
_entity_poly.type
_entity_poly.pdbx_seq_one_letter_code
_entity_poly.pdbx_strand_id
1 'polypeptide(L)'
;MGPRFLRRLLVSLWPARKYSPLQEDQYWAAAELYGRRLRSSDARFRGTRTAIENRIPVVTSYTPALLPWYRQRRRREAPEYYLSLRAVCKWHRMVFPGPWHPSVSQACRLRESFSPEDRREIHRISRMLPDELVFGKAAKWRPKYRNIWRKWLRRDRDVFVVFRG
;
A
#
# COMPACT_ATOMS: atom_id res chain seq x y z
N MET A 1 6.31 2.83 -24.07
CA MET A 1 5.42 3.73 -23.30
C MET A 1 5.03 3.05 -22.00
N GLY A 2 5.54 3.54 -20.86
CA GLY A 2 5.53 2.83 -19.58
C GLY A 2 4.31 3.11 -18.67
N PRO A 3 4.03 2.22 -17.70
CA PRO A 3 2.85 2.22 -16.82
C PRO A 3 2.84 3.32 -15.73
N ARG A 4 3.59 4.41 -15.92
CA ARG A 4 3.66 5.55 -14.99
C ARG A 4 2.54 6.57 -15.21
N PHE A 5 1.82 6.51 -16.33
CA PHE A 5 0.81 7.50 -16.69
C PHE A 5 -0.50 7.40 -15.88
N LEU A 6 -0.84 6.23 -15.34
CA LEU A 6 -2.07 6.06 -14.55
C LEU A 6 -1.91 6.43 -13.06
N ARG A 7 -0.68 6.65 -12.58
CA ARG A 7 -0.43 7.07 -11.17
C ARG A 7 -0.51 8.59 -10.97
N ARG A 8 -0.30 9.39 -12.01
CA ARG A 8 -0.30 10.86 -11.91
C ARG A 8 -1.70 11.49 -11.86
N LEU A 9 -2.73 10.79 -12.31
CA LEU A 9 -4.11 11.31 -12.33
C LEU A 9 -4.86 11.25 -10.99
N LEU A 10 -4.27 10.64 -9.95
CA LEU A 10 -4.95 10.47 -8.64
C LEU A 10 -4.33 11.30 -7.50
N VAL A 11 -3.23 12.02 -7.74
CA VAL A 11 -2.61 12.92 -6.74
C VAL A 11 -3.17 14.35 -6.82
N SER A 12 -3.75 14.75 -7.96
CA SER A 12 -4.30 16.09 -8.17
C SER A 12 -5.69 16.33 -7.55
N LEU A 13 -6.22 15.36 -6.80
CA LEU A 13 -7.58 15.39 -6.24
C LEU A 13 -7.62 15.50 -4.71
N TRP A 14 -6.46 15.61 -4.06
CA TRP A 14 -6.40 15.89 -2.62
C TRP A 14 -6.06 17.37 -2.45
N PRO A 15 -7.03 18.22 -2.07
CA PRO A 15 -6.68 19.53 -1.58
C PRO A 15 -5.80 19.30 -0.35
N ALA A 16 -4.58 19.84 -0.36
CA ALA A 16 -3.81 19.98 0.86
C ALA A 16 -4.75 20.66 1.86
N ARG A 17 -5.14 19.92 2.91
CA ARG A 17 -6.01 20.43 3.96
C ARG A 17 -5.20 21.55 4.63
N LYS A 18 -5.45 22.80 4.21
CA LYS A 18 -4.86 23.96 4.84
C LYS A 18 -5.53 24.04 6.20
N TYR A 19 -4.79 23.73 7.26
CA TYR A 19 -5.25 23.95 8.62
C TYR A 19 -5.50 25.44 8.79
N SER A 20 -6.58 25.80 9.48
CA SER A 20 -6.76 27.20 9.88
C SER A 20 -5.71 27.57 10.93
N PRO A 21 -5.30 28.85 11.04
CA PRO A 21 -4.31 29.27 12.05
C PRO A 21 -4.67 28.81 13.47
N LEU A 22 -5.96 28.84 13.81
CA LEU A 22 -6.47 28.38 15.09
C LEU A 22 -6.30 26.86 15.32
N GLN A 23 -6.42 26.05 14.27
CA GLN A 23 -6.18 24.60 14.37
C GLN A 23 -4.70 24.28 14.47
N GLU A 24 -3.85 25.09 13.83
CA GLU A 24 -2.41 24.99 13.93
C GLU A 24 -1.93 25.34 15.34
N ASP A 25 -2.46 26.40 15.95
CA ASP A 25 -2.16 26.78 17.34
C ASP A 25 -2.60 25.69 18.34
N GLN A 26 -3.79 25.12 18.16
CA GLN A 26 -4.28 24.02 19.00
C GLN A 26 -3.39 22.78 18.86
N TYR A 27 -2.94 22.49 17.63
CA TYR A 27 -2.01 21.41 17.39
C TYR A 27 -0.67 21.65 18.10
N TRP A 28 -0.11 22.86 18.01
CA TRP A 28 1.15 23.20 18.65
C TRP A 28 1.06 23.19 20.18
N ALA A 29 -0.03 23.71 20.75
CA ALA A 29 -0.28 23.65 22.19
C ALA A 29 -0.40 22.21 22.71
N ALA A 30 -1.11 21.35 21.97
CA ALA A 30 -1.19 19.92 22.31
C ALA A 30 0.18 19.24 22.19
N ALA A 31 0.91 19.50 21.11
CA ALA A 31 2.24 18.95 20.88
C ALA A 31 3.23 19.35 21.98
N GLU A 32 3.15 20.59 22.49
CA GLU A 32 4.01 21.07 23.57
C GLU A 32 3.74 20.33 24.89
N LEU A 33 2.46 20.09 25.22
CA LEU A 33 2.05 19.28 26.38
C LEU A 33 2.60 17.86 26.30
N TYR A 34 2.48 17.20 25.15
CA TYR A 34 3.05 15.86 24.95
C TYR A 34 4.59 15.88 24.94
N GLY A 35 5.21 16.94 24.41
CA GLY A 35 6.66 17.14 24.44
C GLY A 35 7.22 17.21 25.86
N ARG A 36 6.54 17.92 26.78
CA ARG A 36 6.92 17.96 28.21
C ARG A 36 6.84 16.59 28.87
N ARG A 37 5.85 15.77 28.49
CA ARG A 37 5.69 14.40 29.01
C ARG A 37 6.74 13.44 28.46
N LEU A 38 7.22 13.64 27.25
CA LEU A 38 8.30 12.84 26.65
C LEU A 38 9.69 13.24 27.17
N ARG A 39 9.89 14.51 27.57
CA ARG A 39 11.15 14.98 28.16
C ARG A 39 11.53 14.28 29.47
N SER A 40 10.56 13.76 30.25
CA SER A 40 10.85 12.98 31.45
C SER A 40 11.47 11.60 31.15
N SER A 41 11.38 11.14 29.90
CA SER A 41 12.01 9.91 29.40
C SER A 41 13.26 10.19 28.55
N ASP A 42 13.72 11.45 28.48
CA ASP A 42 14.97 11.78 27.80
C ASP A 42 16.15 11.33 28.66
N ALA A 43 16.85 10.27 28.22
CA ALA A 43 17.99 9.69 28.89
C ALA A 43 19.18 10.65 29.07
N ARG A 44 19.10 11.88 28.51
CA ARG A 44 20.11 12.93 28.65
C ARG A 44 19.97 13.75 29.94
N PHE A 45 18.83 13.67 30.65
CA PHE A 45 18.51 14.57 31.76
C PHE A 45 18.64 13.89 33.14
N ARG A 46 19.75 13.20 33.39
CA ARG A 46 20.18 12.85 34.76
C ARG A 46 21.48 13.58 35.10
N GLY A 47 21.36 14.59 35.97
CA GLY A 47 22.42 14.99 36.89
C GLY A 47 23.39 16.05 36.37
N THR A 48 23.23 17.26 36.90
CA THR A 48 24.28 18.16 37.37
C THR A 48 25.51 18.37 36.48
N ARG A 49 25.61 19.60 35.95
CA ARG A 49 26.85 20.22 35.47
C ARG A 49 27.94 20.09 36.53
N THR A 50 28.85 19.14 36.36
CA THR A 50 30.32 19.27 36.54
C THR A 50 30.96 17.88 36.44
N ALA A 51 32.04 17.77 35.66
CA ALA A 51 33.01 16.65 35.62
C ALA A 51 32.75 15.39 34.75
N ILE A 52 31.87 15.39 33.75
CA ILE A 52 31.83 14.29 32.76
C ILE A 52 31.62 14.82 31.32
N GLU A 53 32.43 15.81 30.90
CA GLU A 53 32.40 16.28 29.50
C GLU A 53 32.98 15.27 28.49
N ASN A 54 33.57 14.15 28.95
CA ASN A 54 34.29 13.20 28.08
C ASN A 54 33.78 11.75 28.10
N ARG A 55 32.60 11.43 28.68
CA ARG A 55 32.11 10.03 28.72
C ARG A 55 30.78 9.76 28.01
N ILE A 56 30.24 10.71 27.26
CA ILE A 56 29.13 10.40 26.36
C ILE A 56 29.78 10.06 25.02
N PRO A 57 29.91 8.77 24.63
CA PRO A 57 30.46 8.45 23.33
C PRO A 57 29.58 9.12 22.28
N VAL A 58 30.15 10.07 21.55
CA VAL A 58 29.52 10.64 20.38
C VAL A 58 29.36 9.49 19.40
N VAL A 59 28.13 9.01 19.23
CA VAL A 59 27.82 7.91 18.32
C VAL A 59 28.02 8.45 16.90
N THR A 60 29.21 8.23 16.35
CA THR A 60 29.61 8.71 15.00
C THR A 60 28.87 7.98 13.89
N SER A 61 28.33 6.80 14.17
CA SER A 61 27.48 6.07 13.25
C SER A 61 26.43 5.27 14.02
N TYR A 62 25.17 5.40 13.60
CA TYR A 62 24.08 4.57 14.08
C TYR A 62 23.77 3.54 12.99
N THR A 63 24.16 2.29 13.22
CA THR A 63 23.68 1.17 12.41
C THR A 63 22.37 0.69 13.03
N PRO A 64 21.20 0.91 12.39
CA PRO A 64 19.94 0.42 12.92
C PRO A 64 20.05 -1.10 13.10
N ALA A 65 19.70 -1.58 14.29
CA ALA A 65 19.64 -3.01 14.55
C ALA A 65 18.73 -3.65 13.49
N LEU A 66 19.27 -4.61 12.73
CA LEU A 66 18.47 -5.42 11.82
C LEU A 66 17.27 -5.96 12.60
N LEU A 67 16.09 -5.94 11.98
CA LEU A 67 14.87 -6.42 12.61
C LEU A 67 15.14 -7.79 13.25
N PRO A 68 14.82 -7.98 14.54
CA PRO A 68 15.06 -9.24 15.22
C PRO A 68 14.53 -10.42 14.40
N TRP A 69 15.25 -11.54 14.39
CA TRP A 69 14.94 -12.74 13.60
C TRP A 69 13.47 -13.20 13.69
N TYR A 70 12.80 -12.99 14.82
CA TYR A 70 11.38 -13.31 15.00
C TYR A 70 10.41 -12.32 14.31
N ARG A 71 10.85 -11.07 14.04
CA ARG A 71 10.14 -10.06 13.22
C ARG A 71 10.45 -10.18 11.74
N GLN A 72 11.50 -10.92 11.38
CA GLN A 72 11.64 -11.52 10.06
C GLN A 72 10.58 -12.61 9.90
N ARG A 73 9.30 -12.21 9.85
CA ARG A 73 8.34 -12.99 9.07
C ARG A 73 8.93 -13.00 7.67
N ARG A 74 9.63 -14.09 7.33
CA ARG A 74 9.91 -14.43 5.95
C ARG A 74 8.56 -14.31 5.26
N ARG A 75 8.33 -13.21 4.55
CA ARG A 75 7.43 -13.23 3.40
C ARG A 75 8.09 -14.28 2.53
N ARG A 76 7.70 -15.54 2.71
CA ARG A 76 8.04 -16.61 1.78
C ARG A 76 7.63 -16.01 0.45
N GLU A 77 8.61 -15.72 -0.40
CA GLU A 77 8.34 -15.27 -1.75
C GLU A 77 7.30 -16.24 -2.28
N ALA A 78 6.09 -15.72 -2.48
CA ALA A 78 4.96 -16.55 -2.81
C ALA A 78 5.38 -17.31 -4.08
N PRO A 79 5.33 -18.65 -4.08
CA PRO A 79 5.68 -19.40 -5.28
C PRO A 79 4.89 -18.83 -6.44
N GLU A 80 5.56 -18.68 -7.59
CA GLU A 80 5.01 -17.97 -8.73
C GLU A 80 3.61 -18.49 -9.03
N TYR A 81 2.61 -17.63 -8.79
CA TYR A 81 1.23 -18.06 -8.89
C TYR A 81 0.83 -18.09 -10.36
N TYR A 82 0.61 -19.29 -10.89
CA TYR A 82 0.15 -19.45 -12.25
C TYR A 82 -1.28 -18.92 -12.41
N LEU A 83 -1.44 -17.91 -13.26
CA LEU A 83 -2.73 -17.34 -13.62
C LEU A 83 -2.96 -17.55 -15.12
N SER A 84 -4.05 -18.24 -15.46
CA SER A 84 -4.41 -18.48 -16.86
C SER A 84 -4.89 -17.19 -17.54
N LEU A 85 -4.58 -17.03 -18.83
CA LEU A 85 -5.00 -15.85 -19.60
C LEU A 85 -6.53 -15.75 -19.68
N ARG A 86 -7.22 -16.88 -19.76
CA ARG A 86 -8.68 -16.95 -19.72
C ARG A 86 -9.25 -16.40 -18.41
N ALA A 87 -8.61 -16.69 -17.28
CA ALA A 87 -9.02 -16.12 -15.99
C ALA A 87 -8.82 -14.60 -15.95
N VAL A 88 -7.76 -14.06 -16.55
CA VAL A 88 -7.55 -12.61 -16.69
C VAL A 88 -8.66 -11.97 -17.51
N CYS A 89 -8.96 -12.50 -18.70
CA CYS A 89 -10.05 -11.99 -19.53
C CYS A 89 -11.39 -12.05 -18.79
N LYS A 90 -11.67 -13.17 -18.12
CA LYS A 90 -12.90 -13.37 -17.34
C LYS A 90 -13.04 -12.36 -16.21
N TRP A 91 -12.00 -12.24 -15.38
CA TRP A 91 -11.94 -11.26 -14.30
C TRP A 91 -12.16 -9.84 -14.84
N HIS A 92 -11.53 -9.48 -15.95
CA HIS A 92 -11.68 -8.15 -16.54
C HIS A 92 -13.15 -7.86 -16.92
N ARG A 93 -13.83 -8.83 -17.54
CA ARG A 93 -15.27 -8.73 -17.85
C ARG A 93 -16.14 -8.59 -16.62
N MET A 94 -15.78 -9.26 -15.53
CA MET A 94 -16.52 -9.19 -14.26
C MET A 94 -16.32 -7.85 -13.53
N VAL A 95 -15.13 -7.26 -13.62
CA VAL A 95 -14.73 -6.10 -12.82
C VAL A 95 -14.95 -4.77 -13.55
N PHE A 96 -14.74 -4.72 -14.86
CA PHE A 96 -14.83 -3.51 -15.66
C PHE A 96 -16.07 -3.54 -16.55
N PRO A 97 -16.94 -2.52 -16.47
CA PRO A 97 -18.08 -2.42 -17.36
C PRO A 97 -17.66 -2.05 -18.79
N GLY A 98 -18.54 -2.33 -19.75
CA GLY A 98 -18.39 -1.90 -21.15
C GLY A 98 -17.99 -3.03 -22.10
N PRO A 99 -18.00 -2.77 -23.41
CA PRO A 99 -17.73 -3.78 -24.44
C PRO A 99 -16.22 -4.04 -24.63
N TRP A 100 -15.36 -3.12 -24.19
CA TRP A 100 -13.92 -3.19 -24.38
C TRP A 100 -13.28 -4.11 -23.35
N HIS A 101 -12.83 -5.27 -23.81
CA HIS A 101 -12.18 -6.28 -22.98
C HIS A 101 -10.88 -6.74 -23.64
N PRO A 102 -9.85 -7.09 -22.84
CA PRO A 102 -8.54 -7.40 -23.37
C PRO A 102 -8.59 -8.63 -24.26
N SER A 103 -7.91 -8.55 -25.41
CA SER A 103 -7.58 -9.72 -26.21
C SER A 103 -6.61 -10.65 -25.44
N VAL A 104 -6.39 -11.86 -25.94
CA VAL A 104 -5.45 -12.82 -25.30
C VAL A 104 -4.04 -12.24 -25.19
N SER A 105 -3.56 -11.54 -26.23
CA SER A 105 -2.23 -10.90 -26.22
C SER A 105 -2.15 -9.75 -25.21
N GLN A 106 -3.21 -8.94 -25.10
CA GLN A 106 -3.29 -7.88 -24.08
C GLN A 106 -3.39 -8.47 -22.67
N ALA A 107 -4.13 -9.57 -22.49
CA ALA A 107 -4.24 -10.26 -21.23
C ALA A 107 -2.90 -10.84 -20.76
N CYS A 108 -2.04 -11.30 -21.68
CA CYS A 108 -0.68 -11.74 -21.35
C CYS A 108 0.15 -10.61 -20.75
N ARG A 109 0.15 -9.44 -21.41
CA ARG A 109 0.85 -8.25 -20.91
C ARG A 109 0.29 -7.77 -19.58
N LEU A 110 -1.04 -7.82 -19.41
CA LEU A 110 -1.68 -7.50 -18.13
C LEU A 110 -1.25 -8.46 -17.02
N ARG A 111 -1.23 -9.76 -17.28
CA ARG A 111 -0.80 -10.79 -16.32
C ARG A 111 0.60 -10.52 -15.77
N GLU A 112 1.53 -10.15 -16.64
CA GLU A 112 2.91 -9.85 -16.27
C GLU A 112 3.01 -8.63 -15.35
N SER A 113 2.10 -7.65 -15.50
CA SER A 113 2.09 -6.43 -14.68
C SER A 113 1.56 -6.63 -13.25
N PHE A 114 0.91 -7.76 -12.95
CA PHE A 114 0.32 -8.03 -11.63
C PHE A 114 1.29 -8.71 -10.67
N SER A 115 1.23 -8.31 -9.39
CA SER A 115 1.93 -8.99 -8.30
C SER A 115 1.40 -10.42 -8.09
N PRO A 116 2.17 -11.32 -7.46
CA PRO A 116 1.68 -12.66 -7.12
C PRO A 116 0.38 -12.63 -6.29
N GLU A 117 0.24 -11.66 -5.37
CA GLU A 117 -0.95 -11.47 -4.56
C GLU A 117 -2.15 -11.01 -5.41
N ASP A 118 -1.93 -10.07 -6.33
CA ASP A 118 -2.95 -9.64 -7.29
C ASP A 118 -3.40 -10.80 -8.16
N ARG A 119 -2.46 -11.62 -8.66
CA ARG A 119 -2.77 -12.79 -9.49
C ARG A 119 -3.66 -13.79 -8.73
N ARG A 120 -3.42 -13.99 -7.43
CA ARG A 120 -4.26 -14.85 -6.57
C ARG A 120 -5.67 -14.29 -6.41
N GLU A 121 -5.80 -13.00 -6.14
CA GLU A 121 -7.12 -12.39 -5.96
C GLU A 121 -7.89 -12.31 -7.28
N ILE A 122 -7.21 -12.02 -8.40
CA ILE A 122 -7.77 -12.11 -9.75
C ILE A 122 -8.31 -13.52 -10.01
N HIS A 123 -7.53 -14.55 -9.73
CA HIS A 123 -7.96 -15.93 -9.91
C HIS A 123 -9.17 -16.26 -9.01
N ARG A 124 -9.14 -15.86 -7.73
CA ARG A 124 -10.26 -16.04 -6.80
C ARG A 124 -11.53 -15.40 -7.35
N ILE A 125 -11.48 -14.13 -7.77
CA ILE A 125 -12.64 -13.42 -8.33
C ILE A 125 -13.13 -14.12 -9.60
N SER A 126 -12.21 -14.54 -10.49
CA SER A 126 -12.55 -15.24 -11.73
C SER A 126 -13.32 -16.55 -11.49
N ARG A 127 -13.14 -17.20 -10.34
CA ARG A 127 -13.85 -18.43 -9.96
C ARG A 127 -15.23 -18.18 -9.35
N MET A 128 -15.60 -16.93 -9.03
CA MET A 128 -16.88 -16.63 -8.37
C MET A 128 -18.10 -16.74 -9.30
N LEU A 129 -17.89 -16.74 -10.62
CA LEU A 129 -18.94 -17.01 -11.60
C LEU A 129 -18.49 -18.15 -12.52
N PRO A 130 -19.42 -18.94 -13.08
CA PRO A 130 -19.12 -19.86 -14.18
C PRO A 130 -18.78 -19.09 -15.47
N ASP A 131 -18.04 -19.73 -16.38
CA ASP A 131 -17.62 -19.13 -17.65
C ASP A 131 -18.80 -18.77 -18.55
N GLU A 132 -19.83 -19.61 -18.57
CA GLU A 132 -21.05 -19.41 -19.36
C GLU A 132 -21.74 -18.08 -19.04
N LEU A 133 -21.79 -17.70 -17.75
CA LEU A 133 -22.38 -16.44 -17.33
C LEU A 133 -21.48 -15.23 -17.61
N VAL A 134 -20.19 -15.39 -17.84
CA VAL A 134 -19.28 -14.25 -18.09
C VAL A 134 -19.01 -14.04 -19.57
N PHE A 135 -18.94 -15.12 -20.34
CA PHE A 135 -18.67 -15.10 -21.77
C PHE A 135 -19.93 -15.26 -22.62
N GLY A 136 -21.05 -15.66 -22.02
CA GLY A 136 -22.35 -15.78 -22.70
C GLY A 136 -22.94 -14.43 -23.12
N LYS A 137 -23.90 -14.49 -24.05
CA LYS A 137 -24.46 -13.31 -24.74
C LYS A 137 -25.39 -12.43 -23.89
N ALA A 138 -25.82 -12.85 -22.70
CA ALA A 138 -26.97 -12.26 -22.00
C ALA A 138 -26.73 -11.82 -20.54
N ALA A 139 -25.50 -11.86 -20.04
CA ALA A 139 -25.28 -11.49 -18.65
C ALA A 139 -25.17 -9.97 -18.47
N LYS A 140 -26.18 -9.37 -17.83
CA LYS A 140 -26.12 -7.99 -17.35
C LYS A 140 -24.96 -7.86 -16.36
N TRP A 141 -24.00 -6.98 -16.69
CA TRP A 141 -22.85 -6.71 -15.83
C TRP A 141 -23.30 -6.26 -14.42
N ARG A 142 -22.64 -6.78 -13.38
CA ARG A 142 -22.94 -6.46 -11.98
C ARG A 142 -21.73 -5.82 -11.28
N PRO A 143 -21.90 -4.69 -10.57
CA PRO A 143 -20.80 -4.01 -9.90
C PRO A 143 -20.25 -4.75 -8.67
N LYS A 144 -20.84 -5.89 -8.28
CA LYS A 144 -20.42 -6.69 -7.11
C LYS A 144 -18.92 -7.00 -7.14
N TYR A 145 -18.41 -7.53 -8.25
CA TYR A 145 -17.01 -7.93 -8.37
C TYR A 145 -16.05 -6.74 -8.46
N ARG A 146 -16.52 -5.64 -9.06
CA ARG A 146 -15.81 -4.35 -9.04
C ARG A 146 -15.57 -3.87 -7.62
N ASN A 147 -16.56 -3.99 -6.74
CA ASN A 147 -16.44 -3.58 -5.33
C ASN A 147 -15.46 -4.47 -4.56
N ILE A 148 -15.46 -5.78 -4.80
CA ILE A 148 -14.49 -6.72 -4.22
C ILE A 148 -13.07 -6.33 -4.64
N TRP A 149 -12.85 -6.15 -5.95
CA TRP A 149 -11.54 -5.75 -6.48
C TRP A 149 -11.09 -4.38 -5.94
N ARG A 150 -12.00 -3.40 -5.86
CA ARG A 150 -11.69 -2.08 -5.29
C ARG A 150 -11.31 -2.17 -3.80
N LYS A 151 -11.97 -3.04 -3.03
CA LYS A 151 -11.64 -3.26 -1.62
C LYS A 151 -10.25 -3.89 -1.48
N TRP A 152 -9.90 -4.84 -2.35
CA TRP A 152 -8.56 -5.42 -2.41
C TRP A 152 -7.48 -4.36 -2.68
N LEU A 153 -7.66 -3.54 -3.73
CA LEU A 153 -6.71 -2.49 -4.09
C LEU A 153 -6.50 -1.42 -3.00
N ARG A 154 -7.48 -1.21 -2.12
CA ARG A 154 -7.32 -0.30 -0.97
C ARG A 154 -6.38 -0.86 0.08
N ARG A 155 -6.46 -2.17 0.35
CA ARG A 155 -5.61 -2.86 1.34
C ARG A 155 -4.12 -2.76 1.02
N ASP A 156 -3.78 -2.79 -0.26
CA ASP A 156 -2.37 -2.78 -0.70
C ASP A 156 -1.73 -1.39 -0.67
N ARG A 157 -2.52 -0.31 -0.62
CA ARG A 157 -2.00 1.07 -0.51
C ARG A 157 -1.59 1.46 0.90
N ASP A 158 -2.02 0.72 1.92
CA ASP A 158 -1.68 1.03 3.31
C ASP A 158 -0.26 0.52 3.70
N VAL A 159 0.50 -0.04 2.74
CA VAL A 159 1.83 -0.65 2.97
C VAL A 159 2.98 0.19 2.37
N PHE A 160 2.74 1.40 1.88
CA PHE A 160 3.84 2.28 1.46
C PHE A 160 4.61 2.82 2.69
N VAL A 161 5.70 2.14 3.05
CA VAL A 161 6.74 2.70 3.92
C VAL A 161 7.39 3.85 3.15
N VAL A 162 7.03 5.08 3.51
CA VAL A 162 7.70 6.28 3.02
C VAL A 162 9.04 6.38 3.75
N PHE A 163 10.15 6.09 3.06
CA PHE A 163 11.45 6.59 3.47
C PHE A 163 11.59 8.01 2.92
N ARG A 164 11.46 9.02 3.79
CA ARG A 164 12.00 10.35 3.53
C ARG A 164 13.43 10.36 4.05
N GLY A 165 14.38 10.64 3.15
CA GLY A 165 15.75 11.02 3.51
C GLY A 165 15.81 12.44 4.05
#